data_AF-A0A8T4UNZ8-F1
#
_entry.id   AF-A0A8T4UNZ8-F1
#
_cell.length_a   1.000
_cell.length_b   1.000
_cell.length_c   1.000
_cell.angle_alpha   90.00
_cell.angle_beta   90.00
_cell.angle_gamma   90.00
#
_symmetry.space_group_name_H-M   'P 1'
#
loop_
_entity.id
_entity.type
_entity.pdbx_description
1 polymer ?
#
loop_
_entity_poly.entity_id
_entity_poly.type
_entity_poly.pdbx_seq_one_letter_code
_entity_poly.pdbx_strand_id
1 'polypeptide(L)'
;MVISHTALDHKGGRYFYRLHNLKIANLCQNYPKLKDYLYDMLKNCPNNYFNEGPRSSTLKFNLENLNQKYISNHETGSLTKFGLEENAKRYKTSHSKVQVFMLENDFKTIAVEIPIWLSPTELECYQELFNSEKPLTGHIDLLRIEDDKIWVFDYKPNAEKEKFASTQIYFYALMLSKRTGIPLENFRCAYFDQNHCYAFKPEDISLKQPIKITEFCK
;
A
#
# COMPACT_ATOMS: atom_id res chain seq x y z
N MET A 1 -14.99 -17.20 -11.03
CA MET A 1 -14.53 -17.23 -9.62
C MET A 1 -14.71 -15.84 -9.04
N VAL A 2 -15.25 -15.70 -7.82
CA VAL A 2 -15.50 -14.37 -7.21
C VAL A 2 -14.21 -13.69 -6.77
N ILE A 3 -13.28 -14.46 -6.20
CA ILE A 3 -11.94 -14.01 -5.80
C ILE A 3 -10.90 -14.71 -6.67
N SER A 4 -10.12 -13.95 -7.44
CA SER A 4 -8.92 -14.44 -8.14
C SER A 4 -7.71 -14.33 -7.23
N HIS A 5 -6.73 -15.23 -7.34
CA HIS A 5 -5.52 -15.15 -6.53
C HIS A 5 -4.30 -15.81 -7.18
N THR A 6 -3.12 -15.42 -6.70
CA THR A 6 -1.85 -16.10 -6.95
C THR A 6 -0.97 -16.01 -5.70
N ALA A 7 0.00 -16.90 -5.57
CA ALA A 7 1.00 -16.84 -4.50
C ALA A 7 2.31 -16.33 -5.09
N LEU A 8 2.94 -15.37 -4.40
CA LEU A 8 4.18 -14.72 -4.82
C LEU A 8 5.25 -14.99 -3.76
N ASP A 9 6.30 -15.69 -4.16
CA ASP A 9 7.45 -15.99 -3.30
C ASP A 9 8.51 -14.89 -3.50
N HIS A 10 8.46 -13.88 -2.64
CA HIS A 10 9.27 -12.67 -2.72
C HIS A 10 10.12 -12.49 -1.46
N LYS A 11 11.10 -11.56 -1.50
CA LYS A 11 11.93 -11.25 -0.33
C LYS A 11 11.07 -10.79 0.85
N GLY A 12 10.97 -11.61 1.88
CA GLY A 12 10.15 -11.33 3.06
C GLY A 12 9.14 -12.40 3.41
N GLY A 13 8.83 -13.29 2.47
CA GLY A 13 7.93 -14.39 2.68
C GLY A 13 7.05 -14.66 1.47
N ARG A 14 6.02 -15.46 1.70
CA ARG A 14 5.03 -15.82 0.70
C ARG A 14 3.83 -14.90 0.83
N TYR A 15 3.56 -14.14 -0.23
CA TYR A 15 2.47 -13.18 -0.30
C TYR A 15 1.32 -13.79 -1.10
N PHE A 16 0.09 -13.71 -0.58
CA PHE A 16 -1.09 -14.23 -1.25
C PHE A 16 -1.87 -13.08 -1.87
N TYR A 17 -1.49 -12.69 -3.07
CA TYR A 17 -2.16 -11.64 -3.84
C TYR A 17 -3.56 -12.09 -4.24
N ARG A 18 -4.59 -11.34 -3.84
CA ARG A 18 -5.99 -11.67 -4.12
C ARG A 18 -6.78 -10.46 -4.60
N LEU A 19 -7.69 -10.71 -5.53
CA LEU A 19 -8.58 -9.73 -6.15
C LEU A 19 -10.03 -10.16 -6.03
N HIS A 20 -10.92 -9.25 -5.64
CA HIS A 20 -12.35 -9.49 -5.67
C HIS A 20 -12.96 -8.98 -6.99
N ASN A 21 -13.21 -9.88 -7.93
CA ASN A 21 -13.51 -9.53 -9.33
C ASN A 21 -14.78 -8.67 -9.48
N LEU A 22 -15.85 -8.99 -8.75
CA LEU A 22 -17.11 -8.23 -8.82
C LEU A 22 -16.97 -6.81 -8.24
N LYS A 23 -16.33 -6.67 -7.07
CA LYS A 23 -16.06 -5.37 -6.45
C LYS A 23 -15.18 -4.50 -7.36
N ILE A 24 -14.14 -5.07 -7.97
CA ILE A 24 -13.31 -4.36 -8.95
C ILE A 24 -14.14 -3.91 -10.16
N ALA A 25 -14.98 -4.79 -10.73
CA ALA A 25 -15.82 -4.44 -11.87
C ALA A 25 -16.79 -3.29 -11.55
N ASN A 26 -17.34 -3.27 -10.33
CA ASN A 26 -18.32 -2.29 -9.91
C ASN A 26 -17.70 -0.97 -9.43
N LEU A 27 -16.60 -1.02 -8.68
CA LEU A 27 -16.03 0.16 -8.02
C LEU A 27 -14.91 0.84 -8.83
N CYS A 28 -14.22 0.13 -9.71
CA CYS A 28 -13.13 0.69 -10.51
C CYS A 28 -13.58 1.23 -11.87
N GLN A 29 -14.86 1.58 -12.05
CA GLN A 29 -15.38 2.11 -13.33
C GLN A 29 -14.63 3.37 -13.76
N ASN A 30 -14.34 4.26 -12.80
CA ASN A 30 -13.55 5.48 -13.00
C ASN A 30 -12.04 5.24 -13.02
N TYR A 31 -11.59 4.01 -12.76
CA TYR A 31 -10.18 3.64 -12.66
C TYR A 31 -9.82 2.43 -13.53
N PRO A 32 -10.02 2.50 -14.87
CA PRO A 32 -9.75 1.37 -15.76
C PRO A 32 -8.27 0.95 -15.74
N LYS A 33 -7.33 1.90 -15.62
CA LYS A 33 -5.90 1.59 -15.52
C LYS A 33 -5.52 0.87 -14.23
N LEU A 34 -6.21 1.16 -13.12
CA LEU A 34 -6.04 0.39 -11.89
C LEU A 34 -6.55 -1.04 -12.07
N LYS A 35 -7.74 -1.19 -12.64
CA LYS A 35 -8.33 -2.50 -12.95
C LYS A 35 -7.38 -3.33 -13.81
N ASP A 36 -6.87 -2.76 -14.90
CA ASP A 36 -5.95 -3.44 -15.81
C ASP A 36 -4.67 -3.88 -15.09
N TYR A 37 -4.06 -2.96 -14.32
CA TYR A 37 -2.88 -3.27 -13.51
C TYR A 37 -3.12 -4.44 -12.56
N LEU A 38 -4.22 -4.40 -11.80
CA LEU A 38 -4.53 -5.45 -10.82
C LEU A 38 -4.62 -6.82 -11.50
N TYR A 39 -5.37 -6.93 -12.60
CA TYR A 39 -5.52 -8.19 -13.32
C TYR A 39 -4.23 -8.67 -13.99
N ASP A 40 -3.42 -7.74 -14.52
CA ASP A 40 -2.13 -8.08 -15.14
C ASP A 40 -1.17 -8.70 -14.12
N MET A 41 -1.11 -8.14 -12.91
CA MET A 41 -0.25 -8.64 -11.84
C MET A 41 -0.55 -10.08 -11.38
N LEU A 42 -1.74 -10.62 -11.66
CA LEU A 42 -2.02 -12.05 -11.41
C LEU A 42 -1.20 -12.98 -12.30
N LYS A 43 -0.79 -12.50 -13.48
CA LYS A 43 -0.15 -13.29 -14.54
C LYS A 43 1.29 -12.86 -14.80
N ASN A 44 1.53 -11.56 -14.81
CA ASN A 44 2.74 -10.94 -15.34
C ASN A 44 3.51 -10.15 -14.27
N CYS A 45 3.44 -10.60 -13.00
CA CYS A 45 4.22 -9.99 -11.94
C CYS A 45 5.73 -10.06 -12.24
N PRO A 46 6.49 -8.95 -12.22
CA PRO A 46 7.93 -8.96 -12.45
C PRO A 46 8.65 -9.40 -11.17
N ASN A 47 8.51 -10.69 -10.85
CA ASN A 47 8.96 -11.26 -9.57
C ASN A 47 10.45 -10.98 -9.28
N ASN A 48 11.28 -10.83 -10.31
CA ASN A 48 12.70 -10.51 -10.18
C ASN A 48 12.97 -9.19 -9.45
N TYR A 49 12.07 -8.20 -9.54
CA TYR A 49 12.23 -6.93 -8.82
C TYR A 49 12.13 -7.09 -7.30
N PHE A 50 11.36 -8.09 -6.85
CA PHE A 50 11.03 -8.29 -5.43
C PHE A 50 12.02 -9.19 -4.69
N ASN A 51 13.08 -9.66 -5.36
CA ASN A 51 14.10 -10.53 -4.77
C ASN A 51 15.30 -9.74 -4.23
N GLU A 52 15.50 -8.52 -4.71
CA GLU A 52 16.64 -7.66 -4.37
C GLU A 52 16.18 -6.24 -3.98
N GLY A 53 17.11 -5.42 -3.51
CA GLY A 53 16.85 -4.01 -3.22
C GLY A 53 16.10 -3.74 -1.91
N PRO A 54 15.73 -2.46 -1.71
CA PRO A 54 15.01 -1.99 -0.54
C PRO A 54 13.53 -2.38 -0.62
N ARG A 55 12.92 -2.60 0.54
CA ARG A 55 11.46 -2.72 0.65
C ARG A 55 10.89 -1.52 1.36
N SER A 56 9.75 -1.02 0.89
CA SER A 56 9.05 0.10 1.53
C SER A 56 8.77 -0.16 3.02
N SER A 57 8.43 -1.40 3.38
CA SER A 57 8.18 -1.82 4.77
C SER A 57 9.41 -1.79 5.69
N THR A 58 10.61 -1.54 5.14
CA THR A 58 11.88 -1.52 5.89
C THR A 58 12.47 -0.11 6.01
N LEU A 59 11.83 0.89 5.40
CA LEU A 59 12.24 2.28 5.45
C LEU A 59 12.09 2.83 6.88
N LYS A 60 13.10 3.57 7.33
CA LYS A 60 13.18 4.11 8.70
C LYS A 60 13.50 5.60 8.69
N PHE A 61 12.67 6.36 8.00
CA PHE A 61 12.71 7.83 8.00
C PHE A 61 11.30 8.38 7.99
N ASN A 62 11.14 9.63 8.41
CA ASN A 62 9.86 10.33 8.40
C ASN A 62 9.73 11.17 7.15
N LEU A 63 8.50 11.33 6.67
CA LEU A 63 8.18 12.24 5.58
C LEU A 63 8.02 13.66 6.12
N GLU A 64 8.49 14.63 5.33
CA GLU A 64 8.22 16.03 5.61
C GLU A 64 6.79 16.40 5.20
N ASN A 65 6.22 17.42 5.87
CA ASN A 65 4.87 17.95 5.59
C ASN A 65 3.73 16.91 5.72
N LEU A 66 3.94 15.82 6.46
CA LEU A 66 2.91 14.83 6.73
C LEU A 66 1.82 15.42 7.64
N ASN A 67 0.67 15.78 7.06
CA ASN A 67 -0.53 16.16 7.81
C ASN A 67 -1.38 14.92 8.15
N GLN A 68 -0.86 14.08 9.04
CA GLN A 68 -1.54 12.88 9.49
C GLN A 68 -2.68 13.22 10.47
N LYS A 69 -3.84 12.62 10.24
CA LYS A 69 -5.03 12.77 11.08
C LYS A 69 -5.40 11.44 11.73
N TYR A 70 -5.69 11.50 13.01
CA TYR A 70 -6.38 10.40 13.69
C TYR A 70 -7.86 10.43 13.34
N ILE A 71 -8.41 9.28 12.95
CA ILE A 71 -9.84 9.10 12.68
C ILE A 71 -10.41 8.23 13.79
N SER A 72 -11.20 8.84 14.67
CA SER A 72 -11.93 8.11 15.69
C SER A 72 -13.05 7.27 15.07
N ASN A 73 -13.26 6.06 15.59
CA ASN A 73 -14.36 5.17 15.21
C ASN A 73 -14.45 4.87 13.71
N HIS A 74 -13.32 4.84 13.00
CA HIS A 74 -13.30 4.39 11.61
C HIS A 74 -13.73 2.91 11.52
N GLU A 75 -14.54 2.57 10.52
CA GLU A 75 -15.12 1.23 10.36
C GLU A 75 -14.08 0.10 10.25
N THR A 76 -12.85 0.44 9.84
CA THR A 76 -11.72 -0.50 9.80
C THR A 76 -11.41 -1.10 11.17
N GLY A 77 -11.69 -0.39 12.27
CA GLY A 77 -11.51 -0.92 13.62
C GLY A 77 -12.41 -2.12 13.89
N SER A 78 -13.71 -1.98 13.63
CA SER A 78 -14.68 -3.08 13.76
C SER A 78 -14.39 -4.22 12.79
N LEU A 79 -14.08 -3.92 11.53
CA LEU A 79 -13.71 -4.93 10.53
C LEU A 79 -12.46 -5.72 10.93
N THR A 80 -11.46 -5.05 11.54
CA THR A 80 -10.27 -5.72 12.09
C THR A 80 -10.65 -6.67 13.21
N LYS A 81 -11.47 -6.21 14.17
CA LYS A 81 -11.90 -7.03 15.29
C LYS A 81 -12.61 -8.30 14.81
N PHE A 82 -13.60 -8.16 13.93
CA PHE A 82 -14.30 -9.30 13.35
C PHE A 82 -13.37 -10.21 12.55
N GLY A 83 -12.45 -9.64 11.77
CA GLY A 83 -11.48 -10.43 11.03
C GLY A 83 -10.57 -11.26 11.92
N LEU A 84 -10.08 -10.71 13.04
CA LEU A 84 -9.26 -11.44 13.99
C LEU A 84 -10.02 -12.57 14.67
N GLU A 85 -11.30 -12.37 14.98
CA GLU A 85 -12.19 -13.33 15.64
C GLU A 85 -12.64 -14.45 14.67
N GLU A 86 -13.29 -14.11 13.57
CA GLU A 86 -13.88 -15.05 12.61
C GLU A 86 -12.81 -15.92 11.93
N ASN A 87 -11.67 -15.32 11.57
CA ASN A 87 -10.59 -16.05 10.91
C ASN A 87 -9.56 -16.65 11.89
N ALA A 88 -9.82 -16.62 13.21
CA ALA A 88 -8.87 -17.08 14.23
C ALA A 88 -8.33 -18.50 13.98
N LYS A 89 -9.20 -19.41 13.51
CA LYS A 89 -8.87 -20.81 13.19
C LYS A 89 -8.44 -21.03 11.74
N ARG A 90 -8.82 -20.14 10.81
CA ARG A 90 -8.58 -20.29 9.37
C ARG A 90 -7.18 -19.82 8.96
N TYR A 91 -6.67 -18.77 9.59
CA TYR A 91 -5.37 -18.18 9.25
C TYR A 91 -4.46 -18.04 10.48
N LYS A 92 -3.15 -18.23 10.27
CA LYS A 92 -2.17 -18.15 11.36
C LYS A 92 -1.83 -16.71 11.75
N THR A 93 -1.58 -15.84 10.75
CA THR A 93 -1.12 -14.47 11.00
C THR A 93 -2.29 -13.50 11.11
N SER A 94 -2.14 -12.46 11.94
CA SER A 94 -3.15 -11.40 12.06
C SER A 94 -3.39 -10.67 10.73
N HIS A 95 -2.35 -10.46 9.92
CA HIS A 95 -2.48 -9.86 8.59
C HIS A 95 -3.45 -10.67 7.72
N SER A 96 -3.22 -11.98 7.56
CA SER A 96 -4.09 -12.83 6.75
C SER A 96 -5.53 -12.89 7.27
N LYS A 97 -5.71 -12.89 8.60
CA LYS A 97 -7.04 -12.84 9.23
C LYS A 97 -7.82 -11.60 8.81
N VAL A 98 -7.21 -10.42 8.94
CA VAL A 98 -7.84 -9.13 8.66
C VAL A 98 -8.02 -8.92 7.15
N GLN A 99 -6.96 -9.11 6.36
CA GLN A 99 -6.98 -8.90 4.92
C GLN A 99 -8.04 -9.76 4.23
N VAL A 100 -8.09 -11.06 4.51
CA VAL A 100 -9.06 -11.96 3.87
C VAL A 100 -10.48 -11.65 4.34
N PHE A 101 -10.67 -11.37 5.64
CA PHE A 101 -11.98 -11.00 6.15
C PHE A 101 -12.53 -9.75 5.46
N MET A 102 -11.73 -8.70 5.35
CA MET A 102 -12.14 -7.47 4.67
C MET A 102 -12.37 -7.71 3.18
N LEU A 103 -11.49 -8.44 2.48
CA LEU A 103 -11.70 -8.78 1.08
C LEU A 103 -13.02 -9.53 0.84
N GLU A 104 -13.42 -10.41 1.75
CA GLU A 104 -14.66 -11.18 1.66
C GLU A 104 -15.89 -10.34 2.07
N ASN A 105 -15.81 -9.59 3.17
CA ASN A 105 -16.99 -9.03 3.86
C ASN A 105 -17.14 -7.50 3.75
N ASP A 106 -16.06 -6.75 3.49
CA ASP A 106 -16.15 -5.30 3.27
C ASP A 106 -16.43 -5.01 1.79
N PHE A 107 -17.51 -4.29 1.50
CA PHE A 107 -17.88 -3.99 0.12
C PHE A 107 -16.88 -3.08 -0.58
N LYS A 108 -16.07 -2.30 0.17
CA LYS A 108 -15.10 -1.34 -0.39
C LYS A 108 -13.74 -1.97 -0.69
N THR A 109 -13.33 -3.05 0.00
CA THR A 109 -12.05 -3.75 -0.24
C THR A 109 -12.08 -4.54 -1.54
N ILE A 110 -11.16 -4.20 -2.46
CA ILE A 110 -11.08 -4.81 -3.79
C ILE A 110 -9.90 -5.77 -3.98
N ALA A 111 -8.81 -5.58 -3.22
CA ALA A 111 -7.59 -6.35 -3.38
C ALA A 111 -6.77 -6.38 -2.09
N VAL A 112 -5.92 -7.41 -1.95
CA VAL A 112 -4.96 -7.55 -0.84
C VAL A 112 -3.63 -8.11 -1.35
N GLU A 113 -2.54 -7.77 -0.66
CA GLU A 113 -1.16 -8.18 -0.98
C GLU A 113 -0.73 -7.79 -2.40
N ILE A 114 -1.03 -6.56 -2.81
CA ILE A 114 -0.81 -6.09 -4.19
C ILE A 114 0.68 -5.80 -4.41
N PRO A 115 1.39 -6.56 -5.27
CA PRO A 115 2.79 -6.27 -5.60
C PRO A 115 2.91 -4.94 -6.33
N ILE A 116 3.88 -4.12 -5.92
CA ILE A 116 4.18 -2.80 -6.49
C ILE A 116 5.68 -2.49 -6.41
N TRP A 117 6.16 -1.65 -7.32
CA TRP A 117 7.57 -1.24 -7.35
C TRP A 117 7.78 0.19 -7.87
N LEU A 118 8.94 0.76 -7.54
CA LEU A 118 9.48 2.02 -8.09
C LEU A 118 10.85 1.74 -8.69
N SER A 119 11.05 2.07 -9.97
CA SER A 119 12.37 2.04 -10.59
C SER A 119 13.24 3.19 -10.07
N PRO A 120 14.56 3.00 -9.91
CA PRO A 120 15.49 4.05 -9.52
C PRO A 120 15.42 5.32 -10.38
N THR A 121 15.10 5.16 -11.67
CA THR A 121 15.01 6.26 -12.63
C THR A 121 13.72 7.09 -12.52
N GLU A 122 12.75 6.65 -11.72
CA GLU A 122 11.43 7.31 -11.60
C GLU A 122 11.38 8.38 -10.50
N LEU A 123 12.47 8.55 -9.76
CA LEU A 123 12.61 9.51 -8.68
C LEU A 123 14.05 10.08 -8.68
N GLU A 124 14.19 11.39 -8.80
CA GLU A 124 15.51 12.02 -8.91
C GLU A 124 16.38 11.79 -7.67
N CYS A 125 15.79 11.87 -6.47
CA CYS A 125 16.48 11.65 -5.19
C CYS A 125 16.50 10.17 -4.75
N TYR A 126 16.30 9.22 -5.67
CA TYR A 126 16.17 7.80 -5.33
C TYR A 126 17.38 7.24 -4.58
N GLN A 127 18.58 7.47 -5.12
CA GLN A 127 19.82 6.97 -4.53
C GLN A 127 20.05 7.54 -3.13
N GLU A 128 19.70 8.80 -2.90
CA GLU A 128 19.88 9.47 -1.61
C GLU A 128 18.88 8.97 -0.56
N LEU A 129 17.64 8.73 -0.98
CA LEU A 129 16.58 8.24 -0.09
C LEU A 129 16.75 6.77 0.30
N PHE A 130 17.17 5.93 -0.66
CA PHE A 130 17.15 4.47 -0.47
C PHE A 130 18.53 3.83 -0.44
N ASN A 131 19.58 4.58 -0.79
CA ASN A 131 20.95 4.08 -0.90
C ASN A 131 21.04 2.78 -1.72
N SER A 132 20.39 2.77 -2.89
CA SER A 132 20.30 1.59 -3.73
C SER A 132 20.04 1.95 -5.19
N GLU A 133 20.58 1.15 -6.10
CA GLU A 133 20.29 1.18 -7.54
C GLU A 133 19.28 0.10 -7.96
N LYS A 134 18.70 -0.63 -7.00
CA LYS A 134 17.70 -1.67 -7.24
C LYS A 134 16.30 -1.12 -6.98
N PRO A 135 15.25 -1.64 -7.63
CA PRO A 135 13.87 -1.17 -7.42
C PRO A 135 13.42 -1.22 -5.96
N LEU A 136 12.64 -0.23 -5.56
CA LEU A 136 11.96 -0.20 -4.27
C LEU A 136 10.71 -1.04 -4.45
N THR A 137 10.47 -1.97 -3.55
CA THR A 137 9.34 -2.90 -3.69
C THR A 137 8.43 -2.92 -2.48
N GLY A 138 7.23 -3.44 -2.69
CA GLY A 138 6.19 -3.49 -1.68
C GLY A 138 5.04 -4.42 -2.03
N HIS A 139 4.30 -4.82 -1.00
CA HIS A 139 2.97 -5.41 -1.13
C HIS A 139 2.03 -4.53 -0.33
N ILE A 140 0.99 -4.00 -0.97
CA ILE A 140 -0.07 -3.25 -0.28
C ILE A 140 -0.92 -4.26 0.46
N ASP A 141 -1.12 -4.10 1.77
CA ASP A 141 -1.97 -5.01 2.53
C ASP A 141 -3.41 -5.01 2.01
N LEU A 142 -4.02 -3.83 1.88
CA LEU A 142 -5.40 -3.67 1.44
C LEU A 142 -5.56 -2.47 0.49
N LEU A 143 -6.33 -2.67 -0.57
CA LEU A 143 -6.78 -1.60 -1.46
C LEU A 143 -8.30 -1.49 -1.40
N ARG A 144 -8.82 -0.29 -1.13
CA ARG A 144 -10.26 0.01 -1.15
C ARG A 144 -10.58 1.10 -2.16
N ILE A 145 -11.83 1.11 -2.64
CA ILE A 145 -12.41 2.26 -3.34
C ILE A 145 -13.52 2.83 -2.46
N GLU A 146 -13.43 4.11 -2.14
CA GLU A 146 -14.35 4.81 -1.25
C GLU A 146 -14.40 6.29 -1.63
N ASP A 147 -15.60 6.84 -1.80
CA ASP A 147 -15.85 8.22 -2.24
C ASP A 147 -15.05 8.61 -3.49
N ASP A 148 -15.06 7.72 -4.48
CA ASP A 148 -14.27 7.84 -5.72
C ASP A 148 -12.76 8.03 -5.48
N LYS A 149 -12.22 7.64 -4.32
CA LYS A 149 -10.78 7.66 -4.03
C LYS A 149 -10.24 6.25 -3.84
N ILE A 150 -8.96 6.08 -4.20
CA ILE A 150 -8.20 4.86 -4.02
C ILE A 150 -7.55 4.91 -2.64
N TRP A 151 -8.00 4.07 -1.72
CA TRP A 151 -7.43 4.00 -0.39
C TRP A 151 -6.39 2.88 -0.29
N VAL A 152 -5.15 3.26 0.01
CA VAL A 152 -4.06 2.35 0.33
C VAL A 152 -4.01 2.19 1.85
N PHE A 153 -4.39 1.00 2.30
CA PHE A 153 -4.46 0.64 3.71
C PHE A 153 -3.33 -0.34 4.07
N ASP A 154 -2.74 -0.16 5.25
CA ASP A 154 -1.73 -1.05 5.83
C ASP A 154 -2.12 -1.40 7.26
N TYR A 155 -2.25 -2.70 7.53
CA TYR A 155 -2.65 -3.18 8.85
C TYR A 155 -1.42 -3.25 9.75
N LYS A 156 -1.49 -2.59 10.91
CA LYS A 156 -0.38 -2.52 11.85
C LYS A 156 -0.86 -2.85 13.25
N PRO A 157 -0.57 -4.05 13.78
CA PRO A 157 -0.89 -4.36 15.17
C PRO A 157 -0.27 -3.32 16.12
N ASN A 158 -1.08 -2.66 16.94
CA ASN A 158 -0.68 -1.51 17.76
C ASN A 158 -0.28 -0.30 16.91
N ALA A 159 -1.16 0.12 16.01
CA ALA A 159 -0.93 1.21 15.06
C ALA A 159 -0.42 2.48 15.75
N GLU A 160 -0.91 2.81 16.95
CA GLU A 160 -0.46 3.95 17.75
C GLU A 160 1.07 4.00 18.00
N LYS A 161 1.76 2.85 17.96
CA LYS A 161 3.21 2.72 18.23
C LYS A 161 4.06 2.78 16.96
N GLU A 162 3.44 2.75 15.79
CA GLU A 162 4.13 2.76 14.51
C GLU A 162 4.73 4.12 14.21
N LYS A 163 6.03 4.13 13.91
CA LYS A 163 6.78 5.35 13.60
C LYS A 163 6.89 5.61 12.11
N PHE A 164 6.94 4.56 11.30
CA PHE A 164 7.30 4.64 9.88
C PHE A 164 6.22 4.10 8.94
N ALA A 165 5.04 3.75 9.47
CA ALA A 165 3.92 3.25 8.66
C ALA A 165 3.52 4.26 7.56
N SER A 166 3.43 5.56 7.90
CA SER A 166 3.11 6.60 6.91
C SER A 166 4.13 6.69 5.79
N THR A 167 5.42 6.51 6.07
CA THR A 167 6.47 6.43 5.05
C THR A 167 6.28 5.23 4.14
N GLN A 168 6.06 4.05 4.72
CA GLN A 168 5.79 2.83 3.96
C GLN A 168 4.61 3.01 2.99
N ILE A 169 3.50 3.56 3.48
CA ILE A 169 2.23 3.65 2.73
C ILE A 169 2.24 4.78 1.71
N TYR A 170 2.93 5.88 1.99
CA TYR A 170 3.17 6.92 0.99
C TYR A 170 3.87 6.33 -0.24
N PHE A 171 4.96 5.58 -0.04
CA PHE A 171 5.66 4.96 -1.17
C PHE A 171 4.80 3.90 -1.85
N TYR A 172 3.89 3.24 -1.13
CA TYR A 172 2.90 2.38 -1.76
C TYR A 172 1.99 3.14 -2.72
N ALA A 173 1.43 4.27 -2.29
CA ALA A 173 0.62 5.11 -3.15
C ALA A 173 1.42 5.68 -4.34
N LEU A 174 2.65 6.15 -4.11
CA LEU A 174 3.53 6.65 -5.17
C LEU A 174 3.84 5.57 -6.22
N MET A 175 4.20 4.36 -5.78
CA MET A 175 4.45 3.24 -6.68
C MET A 175 3.20 2.91 -7.49
N LEU A 176 2.04 2.75 -6.84
CA LEU A 176 0.80 2.42 -7.53
C LEU A 176 0.38 3.54 -8.50
N SER A 177 0.57 4.81 -8.12
CA SER A 177 0.38 5.96 -9.00
C SER A 177 1.26 5.87 -10.24
N LYS A 178 2.56 5.58 -10.10
CA LYS A 178 3.48 5.39 -11.25
C LYS A 178 3.08 4.21 -12.14
N ARG A 179 2.67 3.09 -11.56
CA ARG A 179 2.27 1.89 -12.31
C ARG A 179 0.95 2.07 -13.08
N THR A 180 0.05 2.92 -12.58
CA THR A 180 -1.29 3.11 -13.16
C THR A 180 -1.45 4.41 -13.93
N GLY A 181 -0.53 5.36 -13.75
CA GLY A 181 -0.66 6.73 -14.24
C GLY A 181 -1.70 7.57 -13.51
N ILE A 182 -2.28 7.08 -12.40
CA ILE A 182 -3.32 7.80 -11.66
C ILE A 182 -2.65 8.84 -10.75
N PRO A 183 -3.05 10.12 -10.77
CA PRO A 183 -2.44 11.15 -9.93
C PRO A 183 -2.66 10.92 -8.43
N LEU A 184 -1.67 11.32 -7.60
CA LEU A 184 -1.72 11.13 -6.14
C LEU A 184 -2.93 11.79 -5.45
N GLU A 185 -3.51 12.85 -6.03
CA GLU A 185 -4.74 13.49 -5.52
C GLU A 185 -5.96 12.56 -5.46
N ASN A 186 -5.90 11.44 -6.18
CA ASN A 186 -6.92 10.40 -6.19
C ASN A 186 -6.67 9.30 -5.17
N PHE A 187 -5.59 9.40 -4.40
CA PHE A 187 -5.24 8.43 -3.37
C PHE A 187 -5.51 8.97 -1.98
N ARG A 188 -5.77 8.05 -1.06
CA ARG A 188 -5.76 8.27 0.39
C ARG A 188 -4.93 7.17 1.01
N CYS A 189 -4.20 7.50 2.05
CA CYS A 189 -3.31 6.57 2.73
C CYS A 189 -3.75 6.44 4.17
N ALA A 190 -3.79 5.21 4.69
CA ALA A 190 -4.07 5.00 6.09
C ALA A 190 -3.41 3.74 6.64
N TYR A 191 -3.04 3.78 7.92
CA TYR A 191 -2.72 2.59 8.68
C TYR A 191 -3.60 2.48 9.91
N PHE A 192 -3.84 1.25 10.33
CA PHE A 192 -4.86 0.99 11.32
C PHE A 192 -4.64 -0.31 12.09
N ASP A 193 -5.29 -0.37 13.25
CA ASP A 193 -5.60 -1.58 14.00
C ASP A 193 -7.08 -1.59 14.40
N GLN A 194 -7.46 -2.46 15.33
CA GLN A 194 -8.84 -2.57 15.81
C GLN A 194 -9.34 -1.34 16.60
N ASN A 195 -8.44 -0.47 17.04
CA ASN A 195 -8.73 0.67 17.92
C ASN A 195 -8.42 2.02 17.25
N HIS A 196 -7.39 2.08 16.41
CA HIS A 196 -6.84 3.32 15.88
C HIS A 196 -6.77 3.27 14.36
N CYS A 197 -7.12 4.39 13.73
CA CYS A 197 -6.93 4.61 12.31
C CYS A 197 -6.27 5.98 12.10
N TYR A 198 -5.16 6.01 11.37
CA TYR A 198 -4.45 7.22 11.03
C TYR A 198 -4.43 7.37 9.51
N ALA A 199 -4.85 8.51 9.01
CA ALA A 199 -4.97 8.77 7.58
C ALA A 199 -4.30 10.07 7.16
N PHE A 200 -3.88 10.12 5.91
CA PHE A 200 -3.32 11.31 5.28
C PHE A 200 -3.53 11.30 3.76
N LYS A 201 -3.25 12.44 3.15
CA LYS A 201 -3.30 12.68 1.71
C LYS A 201 -1.88 12.59 1.14
N PRO A 202 -1.57 11.62 0.27
CA PRO A 202 -0.22 11.48 -0.26
C PRO A 202 0.20 12.64 -1.17
N GLU A 203 -0.75 13.38 -1.76
CA GLU A 203 -0.49 14.56 -2.59
C GLU A 203 0.12 15.75 -1.83
N ASP A 204 -0.07 15.81 -0.51
CA ASP A 204 0.45 16.90 0.33
C ASP A 204 1.95 16.73 0.66
N ILE A 205 2.54 15.56 0.35
CA ILE A 205 3.91 15.22 0.69
C ILE A 205 4.86 15.63 -0.43
N SER A 206 5.87 16.42 -0.04
CA SER A 206 6.99 16.77 -0.91
C SER A 206 8.22 15.96 -0.50
N LEU A 207 8.74 15.16 -1.44
CA LEU A 207 10.07 14.60 -1.31
C LEU A 207 11.05 15.71 -1.68
N LYS A 208 11.56 16.44 -0.68
CA LYS A 208 12.60 17.44 -0.95
C LYS A 208 13.75 16.76 -1.70
N GLN A 209 14.14 17.36 -2.81
CA GLN A 209 15.47 17.14 -3.36
C GLN A 209 16.48 17.67 -2.34
N PRO A 210 17.57 16.97 -2.03
CA PRO A 210 18.64 17.61 -1.32
C PRO A 210 19.07 18.84 -2.13
N ILE A 211 19.21 19.95 -1.41
CA ILE A 211 19.79 21.17 -1.95
C ILE A 211 21.15 20.76 -2.50
N LYS A 212 21.34 20.86 -3.83
CA LYS A 212 22.69 20.80 -4.41
C LYS A 212 23.46 21.94 -3.75
N ILE A 213 24.38 21.61 -2.84
CA ILE A 213 25.36 22.56 -2.33
C ILE A 213 26.37 22.76 -3.46
N THR A 214 25.94 23.44 -4.52
CA THR A 214 26.79 23.90 -5.60
C THR A 214 26.42 25.34 -5.90
N GLU A 215 26.40 26.21 -4.88
CA GLU A 215 26.35 27.67 -5.07
C GLU A 215 26.62 28.50 -3.81
N PHE A 216 27.32 27.97 -2.80
CA PHE A 216 28.10 28.85 -1.93
C PHE A 216 29.41 29.16 -2.65
N CYS A 217 29.31 30.13 -3.56
CA CYS A 217 30.42 30.74 -4.27
C CYS A 217 31.48 31.30 -3.31
N LYS A 218 32.72 30.98 -3.65
CA LYS A 218 33.94 31.82 -3.64
C LYS A 218 34.45 32.34 -2.31
#